data_AF-A0A4Z2E1J2-F1
#
_entry.id   AF-A0A4Z2E1J2-F1
#
_cell.length_a   1.000
_cell.length_b   1.000
_cell.length_c   1.000
_cell.angle_alpha   90.00
_cell.angle_beta   90.00
_cell.angle_gamma   90.00
#
_symmetry.space_group_name_H-M   'P 1'
#
loop_
_entity.id
_entity.type
_entity.pdbx_description
1 polymer ?
#
loop_
_entity_poly.entity_id
_entity_poly.type
_entity_poly.pdbx_seq_one_letter_code
_entity_poly.pdbx_strand_id
1 'polypeptide(L)'
;MRIASISKPLTSAAAARLCEEGKLELDVPVQKYVPDFPHKQFNGQDVTITLRMVLSHLSGIRHYEKDAKKVKESKEKAKRLLKPAKKEDKKSSSENKDTPATQQNTEGKEATQEKKKEFEHEEYYLKDNFESVTQALDLFKDDPLIFKPGTTFLYSTHAFTLLSAAVERAAGQRFLDVMMNMFHELGMLHTVPDENDPIVYHRSR
;
A
#
# COMPACT_ATOMS: atom_id res chain seq x y z
N MET A 1 4.83 -10.97 -16.42
CA MET A 1 4.10 -11.20 -15.16
C MET A 1 3.68 -9.85 -14.60
N ARG A 2 2.56 -9.74 -13.87
CA ARG A 2 2.20 -8.52 -13.12
C ARG A 2 2.96 -8.54 -11.79
N ILE A 3 4.02 -7.73 -11.64
CA ILE A 3 4.91 -7.77 -10.47
C ILE A 3 4.33 -7.05 -9.23
N ALA A 4 3.23 -6.31 -9.40
CA ALA A 4 2.48 -5.62 -8.35
C ALA A 4 3.37 -4.82 -7.38
N SER A 5 3.40 -5.19 -6.09
CA SER A 5 4.13 -4.42 -5.08
C SER A 5 5.67 -4.50 -5.18
N ILE A 6 6.22 -5.38 -6.03
CA ILE A 6 7.66 -5.39 -6.37
C ILE A 6 8.06 -4.11 -7.13
N SER A 7 7.12 -3.38 -7.72
CA SER A 7 7.39 -2.04 -8.28
C SER A 7 7.80 -1.01 -7.23
N LYS A 8 7.41 -1.16 -5.96
CA LYS A 8 7.72 -0.18 -4.89
C LYS A 8 9.23 0.03 -4.66
N PRO A 9 10.08 -1.00 -4.46
CA PRO A 9 11.53 -0.79 -4.36
C PRO A 9 12.15 -0.18 -5.64
N LEU A 10 11.56 -0.37 -6.82
CA LEU A 10 12.00 0.32 -8.04
C LEU A 10 11.70 1.83 -7.96
N THR A 11 10.51 2.21 -7.50
CA THR A 11 10.17 3.62 -7.20
C THR A 11 11.10 4.21 -6.13
N SER A 12 11.44 3.44 -5.10
CA SER A 12 12.39 3.85 -4.07
C SER A 12 13.81 4.05 -4.61
N ALA A 13 14.25 3.26 -5.59
CA ALA A 13 15.55 3.43 -6.25
C ALA A 13 15.59 4.72 -7.09
N ALA A 14 14.53 5.02 -7.85
CA ALA A 14 14.41 6.29 -8.58
C ALA A 14 14.42 7.50 -7.60
N ALA A 15 13.71 7.41 -6.47
CA ALA A 15 13.74 8.43 -5.44
C ALA A 15 15.13 8.58 -4.79
N ALA A 16 15.84 7.47 -4.54
CA ALA A 16 17.19 7.48 -3.98
C ALA A 16 18.21 8.16 -4.93
N ARG A 17 18.19 7.83 -6.22
CA ARG A 17 19.01 8.50 -7.24
C ARG A 17 18.76 10.02 -7.27
N LEU A 18 17.50 10.46 -7.19
CA LEU A 18 17.19 11.89 -7.09
C LEU A 18 17.69 12.54 -5.79
N CYS A 19 17.91 11.77 -4.71
CA CYS A 19 18.60 12.27 -3.51
C CYS A 19 20.11 12.43 -3.75
N GLU A 20 20.74 11.45 -4.40
CA GLU A 20 22.17 11.49 -4.76
C GLU A 20 22.49 12.61 -5.76
N GLU A 21 21.58 12.87 -6.70
CA GLU A 21 21.61 14.00 -7.62
C GLU A 21 21.24 15.36 -6.97
N GLY A 22 20.92 15.39 -5.66
CA GLY A 22 20.59 16.60 -4.91
C GLY A 22 19.24 17.26 -5.26
N LYS A 23 18.38 16.57 -6.01
CA LYS A 23 17.07 17.06 -6.47
C LYS A 23 15.95 16.80 -5.46
N LEU A 24 16.02 15.68 -4.74
CA LEU A 24 14.98 15.20 -3.82
C LEU A 24 15.52 15.09 -2.39
N GLU A 25 14.89 15.81 -1.46
CA GLU A 25 15.24 15.82 -0.04
C GLU A 25 14.22 15.03 0.78
N LEU A 26 14.69 14.18 1.70
CA LEU A 26 13.82 13.22 2.39
C LEU A 26 13.13 13.75 3.66
N ASP A 27 13.69 14.78 4.30
CA ASP A 27 13.28 15.23 5.65
C ASP A 27 12.55 16.59 5.66
N VAL A 28 12.20 17.08 4.48
CA VAL A 28 11.36 18.27 4.26
C VAL A 28 9.88 17.89 4.12
N PRO A 29 8.93 18.84 4.30
CA PRO A 29 7.52 18.61 4.02
C PRO A 29 7.29 18.14 2.57
N VAL A 30 6.39 17.18 2.35
CA VAL A 30 6.03 16.70 1.00
C VAL A 30 5.56 17.83 0.07
N GLN A 31 4.99 18.90 0.64
CA GLN A 31 4.58 20.11 -0.07
C GLN A 31 5.70 20.82 -0.85
N LYS A 32 6.99 20.60 -0.52
CA LYS A 32 8.13 21.10 -1.32
C LYS A 32 8.11 20.55 -2.76
N TYR A 33 7.61 19.33 -2.93
CA TYR A 33 7.56 18.63 -4.22
C TYR A 33 6.15 18.49 -4.77
N VAL A 34 5.16 18.33 -3.88
CA VAL A 34 3.74 18.16 -4.24
C VAL A 34 2.92 19.22 -3.50
N PRO A 35 2.94 20.49 -3.96
CA PRO A 35 2.27 21.61 -3.26
C PRO A 35 0.75 21.42 -3.19
N ASP A 36 0.19 20.68 -4.15
CA ASP A 36 -1.24 20.35 -4.25
C ASP A 36 -1.70 19.32 -3.19
N PHE A 37 -0.77 18.72 -2.42
CA PHE A 37 -1.09 17.80 -1.33
C PHE A 37 -1.34 18.58 -0.03
N PRO A 38 -2.55 18.53 0.56
CA PRO A 38 -2.92 19.43 1.64
C PRO A 38 -2.11 19.20 2.92
N HIS A 39 -1.90 20.27 3.68
CA HIS A 39 -1.39 20.18 5.05
C HIS A 39 -2.32 19.32 5.90
N LYS A 40 -1.75 18.48 6.77
CA LYS A 40 -2.52 17.50 7.54
C LYS A 40 -2.54 17.83 9.02
N GLN A 41 -3.67 17.49 9.64
CA GLN A 41 -3.85 17.50 11.08
C GLN A 41 -4.06 16.08 11.61
N PHE A 42 -3.64 15.84 12.85
CA PHE A 42 -3.96 14.65 13.60
C PHE A 42 -4.36 15.05 15.02
N ASN A 43 -5.55 14.63 15.47
CA ASN A 43 -6.17 15.06 16.74
C ASN A 43 -6.20 16.59 16.94
N GLY A 44 -6.46 17.36 15.87
CA GLY A 44 -6.52 18.84 15.92
C GLY A 44 -5.16 19.55 16.05
N GLN A 45 -4.05 18.84 15.85
CA GLN A 45 -2.71 19.41 15.77
C GLN A 45 -2.15 19.27 14.34
N ASP A 46 -1.53 20.31 13.80
CA ASP A 46 -0.82 20.24 12.52
C ASP A 46 0.35 19.24 12.58
N VAL A 47 0.51 18.46 11.52
CA VAL A 47 1.55 17.43 11.41
C VAL A 47 2.20 17.44 10.02
N THR A 48 3.52 17.50 10.00
CA THR A 48 4.33 17.36 8.79
C THR A 48 4.43 15.89 8.38
N ILE A 49 4.26 15.62 7.07
CA ILE A 49 4.66 14.37 6.43
C ILE A 49 5.91 14.67 5.59
N THR A 50 6.93 13.82 5.68
CA THR A 50 8.16 13.92 4.86
C THR A 50 8.29 12.71 3.93
N LEU A 51 9.11 12.83 2.89
CA LEU A 51 9.33 11.71 1.94
C LEU A 51 10.01 10.51 2.60
N ARG A 52 10.84 10.70 3.64
CA ARG A 52 11.35 9.61 4.49
C ARG A 52 10.22 8.81 5.14
N MET A 53 9.21 9.49 5.68
CA MET A 53 8.04 8.85 6.28
C MET A 53 7.19 8.12 5.24
N VAL A 54 7.07 8.67 4.03
CA VAL A 54 6.38 8.02 2.90
C VAL A 54 7.07 6.72 2.49
N LEU A 55 8.36 6.78 2.17
CA LEU A 55 9.19 5.61 1.80
C LEU A 55 9.17 4.51 2.88
N SER A 56 9.16 4.91 4.14
CA SER A 56 9.21 4.01 5.30
C SER A 56 7.84 3.47 5.73
N HIS A 57 6.75 3.80 5.02
CA HIS A 57 5.36 3.49 5.41
C HIS A 57 4.99 4.01 6.82
N LEU A 58 5.54 5.16 7.22
CA LEU A 58 5.30 5.85 8.50
C LEU A 58 4.45 7.13 8.35
N SER A 59 3.99 7.48 7.14
CA SER A 59 3.29 8.74 6.86
C SER A 59 1.90 8.88 7.49
N GLY A 60 1.31 7.79 8.00
CA GLY A 60 -0.06 7.78 8.52
C GLY A 60 -1.16 7.80 7.45
N ILE A 61 -0.79 7.90 6.17
CA ILE A 61 -1.68 7.80 5.01
C ILE A 61 -2.29 6.40 4.96
N ARG A 62 -3.61 6.33 4.73
CA ARG A 62 -4.36 5.07 4.69
C ARG A 62 -3.95 4.15 3.53
N HIS A 63 -4.46 2.92 3.56
CA HIS A 63 -4.51 2.04 2.39
C HIS A 63 -5.95 2.07 1.80
N TYR A 64 -6.41 0.99 1.18
CA TYR A 64 -7.76 0.93 0.61
C TYR A 64 -8.89 1.03 1.66
N GLU A 65 -8.66 0.57 2.89
CA GLU A 65 -9.58 0.80 4.01
C GLU A 65 -9.44 2.23 4.54
N LYS A 66 -10.57 2.94 4.68
CA LYS A 66 -10.64 4.33 5.15
C LYS A 66 -10.91 4.44 6.65
N ASP A 67 -11.58 3.46 7.26
CA ASP A 67 -11.90 3.51 8.70
C ASP A 67 -10.67 3.20 9.58
N ALA A 68 -10.18 4.23 10.25
CA ALA A 68 -9.07 4.13 11.18
C ALA A 68 -9.32 3.17 12.37
N LYS A 69 -10.58 2.84 12.70
CA LYS A 69 -10.91 1.82 13.71
C LYS A 69 -10.62 0.41 13.18
N LYS A 70 -11.18 0.05 12.01
CA LYS A 70 -10.91 -1.23 11.34
C LYS A 70 -9.42 -1.46 11.08
N VAL A 71 -8.67 -0.43 10.69
CA VAL A 71 -7.21 -0.53 10.50
C VAL A 71 -6.47 -0.80 11.82
N LYS A 72 -6.95 -0.26 12.95
CA LYS A 72 -6.40 -0.54 14.29
C LYS A 72 -6.77 -1.95 14.76
N GLU A 73 -8.02 -2.36 14.61
CA GLU A 73 -8.53 -3.68 14.98
C GLU A 73 -7.87 -4.83 14.20
N SER A 74 -7.77 -4.70 12.88
CA SER A 74 -7.08 -5.68 12.02
C SER A 74 -5.59 -5.81 12.36
N LYS A 75 -4.92 -4.68 12.62
CA LYS A 75 -3.51 -4.65 13.05
C LYS A 75 -3.32 -5.23 14.45
N GLU A 76 -4.25 -5.00 15.38
CA GLU A 76 -4.25 -5.67 16.68
C GLU A 76 -4.47 -7.18 16.56
N LYS A 77 -5.42 -7.62 15.72
CA LYS A 77 -5.66 -9.04 15.42
C LYS A 77 -4.39 -9.70 14.88
N ALA A 78 -3.72 -9.08 13.90
CA ALA A 78 -2.43 -9.54 13.39
C ALA A 78 -1.34 -9.60 14.49
N LYS A 79 -1.22 -8.56 15.32
CA LYS A 79 -0.27 -8.54 16.46
C LYS A 79 -0.59 -9.59 17.53
N ARG A 80 -1.85 -10.02 17.68
CA ARG A 80 -2.25 -11.14 18.57
C ARG A 80 -1.88 -12.49 17.94
N LEU A 81 -2.11 -12.69 16.65
CA LEU A 81 -1.76 -13.91 15.91
C LEU A 81 -0.24 -14.14 15.81
N LEU A 82 0.55 -13.06 15.72
CA LEU A 82 2.01 -13.11 15.67
C LEU A 82 2.70 -13.30 17.04
N LYS A 83 1.94 -13.38 18.15
CA LYS A 83 2.52 -13.78 19.44
C LYS A 83 2.69 -15.31 19.45
N PRO A 84 3.89 -15.85 19.76
CA PRO A 84 4.03 -17.28 19.96
C PRO A 84 3.14 -17.73 21.12
N ALA A 85 2.40 -18.81 20.93
CA ALA A 85 1.65 -19.44 22.01
C ALA A 85 2.62 -19.89 23.11
N LYS A 86 2.35 -19.49 24.36
CA LYS A 86 3.05 -20.09 25.50
C LYS A 86 2.74 -21.58 25.52
N LYS A 87 3.76 -22.43 25.40
CA LYS A 87 3.63 -23.83 25.81
C LYS A 87 3.54 -23.86 27.34
N GLU A 88 2.35 -24.12 27.86
CA GLU A 88 2.18 -24.54 29.25
C GLU A 88 2.20 -26.07 29.28
N ASP A 89 3.32 -26.64 29.71
CA ASP A 89 3.49 -28.10 29.78
C ASP A 89 2.62 -28.71 30.90
N LYS A 90 1.56 -29.42 30.50
CA LYS A 90 0.85 -30.37 31.38
C LYS A 90 0.63 -31.71 30.66
N LYS A 91 1.39 -32.72 31.08
CA LYS A 91 1.11 -34.13 30.80
C LYS A 91 -0.07 -34.62 31.65
N SER A 92 -1.02 -35.33 31.05
CA SER A 92 -1.39 -36.73 31.37
C SER A 92 -2.73 -37.15 30.75
N SER A 93 -2.82 -38.39 30.24
CA SER A 93 -3.99 -39.30 30.13
C SER A 93 -5.41 -38.78 30.44
N SER A 94 -6.48 -39.13 29.71
CA SER A 94 -6.71 -40.03 28.54
C SER A 94 -8.14 -39.71 27.97
N GLU A 95 -8.90 -40.46 27.15
CA GLU A 95 -8.83 -41.84 26.59
C GLU A 95 -9.73 -41.97 25.32
N ASN A 96 -9.83 -43.16 24.71
CA ASN A 96 -10.69 -43.41 23.52
C ASN A 96 -12.14 -43.81 23.89
N LYS A 97 -13.12 -43.34 23.09
CA LYS A 97 -14.32 -44.12 22.72
C LYS A 97 -15.04 -43.57 21.48
N ASP A 98 -15.91 -44.39 20.92
CA ASP A 98 -16.21 -44.43 19.48
C ASP A 98 -17.53 -43.76 19.02
N THR A 99 -17.67 -43.76 17.69
CA THR A 99 -18.91 -43.73 16.87
C THR A 99 -19.65 -42.39 16.64
N PRO A 100 -20.37 -42.26 15.50
CA PRO A 100 -20.57 -40.96 14.84
C PRO A 100 -21.97 -40.37 14.97
N ALA A 101 -22.09 -39.05 14.74
CA ALA A 101 -23.35 -38.38 14.52
C ALA A 101 -23.26 -37.34 13.38
N THR A 102 -24.06 -37.57 12.36
CA THR A 102 -24.49 -36.68 11.27
C THR A 102 -24.47 -35.19 11.60
N GLN A 103 -23.72 -34.38 10.84
CA GLN A 103 -23.92 -32.93 10.78
C GLN A 103 -24.65 -32.54 9.49
N GLN A 104 -25.68 -31.71 9.62
CA GLN A 104 -26.58 -31.32 8.52
C GLN A 104 -26.16 -29.99 7.89
N ASN A 105 -26.28 -29.93 6.57
CA ASN A 105 -25.96 -28.81 5.67
C ASN A 105 -26.29 -27.40 6.23
N THR A 106 -25.28 -26.53 6.33
CA THR A 106 -25.45 -25.08 6.55
C THR A 106 -24.72 -24.20 5.52
N GLU A 107 -24.09 -24.78 4.50
CA GLU A 107 -23.26 -24.08 3.49
C GLU A 107 -24.02 -23.02 2.66
N GLY A 108 -25.36 -23.06 2.63
CA GLY A 108 -26.20 -22.23 1.76
C GLY A 108 -26.32 -20.74 2.12
N LYS A 109 -25.60 -20.21 3.12
CA LYS A 109 -25.71 -18.80 3.55
C LYS A 109 -24.41 -18.01 3.66
N GLU A 110 -23.26 -18.67 3.86
CA GLU A 110 -21.98 -17.95 4.06
C GLU A 110 -21.41 -17.43 2.74
N ALA A 111 -21.37 -18.26 1.69
CA ALA A 111 -20.87 -17.89 0.36
C ALA A 111 -21.55 -16.65 -0.26
N THR A 112 -22.82 -16.37 0.09
CA THR A 112 -23.57 -15.20 -0.37
C THR A 112 -23.21 -13.92 0.38
N GLN A 113 -22.70 -14.01 1.62
CA GLN A 113 -22.10 -12.88 2.32
C GLN A 113 -20.65 -12.65 1.91
N GLU A 114 -19.86 -13.71 1.71
CA GLU A 114 -18.45 -13.60 1.30
C GLU A 114 -18.30 -12.92 -0.06
N LYS A 115 -19.09 -13.32 -1.06
CA LYS A 115 -19.13 -12.64 -2.37
C LYS A 115 -19.52 -11.17 -2.32
N LYS A 116 -20.17 -10.71 -1.25
CA LYS A 116 -20.49 -9.29 -1.04
C LYS A 116 -19.35 -8.52 -0.37
N LYS A 117 -18.53 -9.21 0.44
CA LYS A 117 -17.33 -8.67 1.10
C LYS A 117 -16.14 -8.52 0.15
N GLU A 118 -16.02 -9.42 -0.83
CA GLU A 118 -14.92 -9.37 -1.82
C GLU A 118 -14.84 -8.01 -2.54
N PHE A 119 -15.97 -7.35 -2.77
CA PHE A 119 -16.05 -6.03 -3.40
C PHE A 119 -16.12 -4.83 -2.41
N GLU A 120 -15.93 -5.02 -1.09
CA GLU A 120 -15.87 -3.91 -0.11
C GLU A 120 -14.64 -2.99 -0.28
N HIS A 121 -13.73 -3.32 -1.20
CA HIS A 121 -12.57 -2.51 -1.56
C HIS A 121 -12.67 -1.99 -2.99
N GLU A 122 -13.64 -1.10 -3.24
CA GLU A 122 -13.87 -0.48 -4.57
C GLU A 122 -12.58 0.10 -5.17
N GLU A 123 -11.77 0.80 -4.37
CA GLU A 123 -10.46 1.34 -4.79
C GLU A 123 -9.39 0.29 -5.15
N TYR A 124 -9.56 -0.98 -4.75
CA TYR A 124 -8.66 -2.07 -5.13
C TYR A 124 -9.01 -2.66 -6.50
N TYR A 125 -10.29 -2.60 -6.89
CA TYR A 125 -10.82 -3.08 -8.17
C TYR A 125 -11.10 -1.94 -9.16
N LEU A 126 -10.62 -0.73 -8.87
CA LEU A 126 -10.77 0.47 -9.69
C LEU A 126 -10.19 0.25 -11.09
N LYS A 127 -10.93 0.66 -12.11
CA LYS A 127 -10.55 0.49 -13.53
C LYS A 127 -10.29 1.82 -14.25
N ASP A 128 -10.60 2.92 -13.58
CA ASP A 128 -10.52 4.26 -14.14
C ASP A 128 -9.06 4.65 -14.41
N ASN A 129 -8.83 5.33 -15.52
CA ASN A 129 -7.51 5.79 -15.92
C ASN A 129 -7.27 7.21 -15.38
N PHE A 130 -6.05 7.50 -14.92
CA PHE A 130 -5.64 8.80 -14.41
C PHE A 130 -4.61 9.40 -15.36
N GLU A 131 -4.90 10.58 -15.91
CA GLU A 131 -4.05 11.27 -16.89
C GLU A 131 -2.68 11.68 -16.31
N SER A 132 -2.60 11.79 -14.97
CA SER A 132 -1.35 12.09 -14.26
C SER A 132 -1.31 11.47 -12.87
N VAL A 133 -0.11 11.31 -12.33
CA VAL A 133 0.10 10.86 -10.94
C VAL A 133 -0.46 11.88 -9.94
N THR A 134 -0.47 13.18 -10.30
CA THR A 134 -1.08 14.23 -9.49
C THR A 134 -2.60 14.04 -9.37
N GLN A 135 -3.30 13.68 -10.45
CA GLN A 135 -4.75 13.40 -10.41
C GLN A 135 -5.08 12.17 -9.56
N ALA A 136 -4.24 11.13 -9.59
CA ALA A 136 -4.41 9.93 -8.75
C ALA A 136 -4.28 10.20 -7.24
N LEU A 137 -3.85 11.40 -6.83
CA LEU A 137 -3.89 11.84 -5.43
C LEU A 137 -5.32 12.15 -4.97
N ASP A 138 -6.23 12.56 -5.86
CA ASP A 138 -7.61 12.97 -5.51
C ASP A 138 -8.42 11.84 -4.83
N LEU A 139 -8.04 10.58 -5.06
CA LEU A 139 -8.59 9.42 -4.35
C LEU A 139 -8.43 9.47 -2.82
N PHE A 140 -7.40 10.16 -2.31
CA PHE A 140 -7.01 10.08 -0.90
C PHE A 140 -6.37 11.34 -0.29
N LYS A 141 -6.03 12.37 -1.08
CA LYS A 141 -5.24 13.52 -0.61
C LYS A 141 -5.92 14.25 0.54
N ASP A 142 -7.25 14.26 0.58
CA ASP A 142 -8.05 14.94 1.60
C ASP A 142 -8.43 14.06 2.80
N ASP A 143 -8.28 12.73 2.70
CA ASP A 143 -8.65 11.77 3.77
C ASP A 143 -7.87 11.99 5.09
N PRO A 144 -8.48 11.70 6.26
CA PRO A 144 -7.81 11.82 7.55
C PRO A 144 -6.69 10.78 7.73
N LEU A 145 -5.66 11.14 8.50
CA LEU A 145 -4.56 10.23 8.81
C LEU A 145 -4.98 9.18 9.85
N ILE A 146 -4.62 7.92 9.60
CA ILE A 146 -4.98 6.78 10.47
C ILE A 146 -4.20 6.82 11.80
N PHE A 147 -2.96 7.29 11.73
CA PHE A 147 -1.99 7.45 12.81
C PHE A 147 -1.21 8.76 12.65
N LYS A 148 -0.57 9.24 13.72
CA LYS A 148 0.36 10.38 13.65
C LYS A 148 1.56 10.01 12.75
N PRO A 149 2.02 10.91 11.85
CA PRO A 149 3.22 10.67 11.05
C PRO A 149 4.44 10.32 11.92
N GLY A 150 5.26 9.39 11.45
CA GLY A 150 6.45 8.90 12.15
C GLY A 150 6.19 7.86 13.25
N THR A 151 4.99 7.77 13.84
CA THR A 151 4.78 6.94 15.05
C THR A 151 4.42 5.49 14.77
N THR A 152 3.99 5.13 13.56
CA THR A 152 3.35 3.82 13.33
C THR A 152 3.44 3.37 11.87
N PHE A 153 4.08 2.21 11.64
CA PHE A 153 4.13 1.56 10.34
C PHE A 153 2.73 1.16 9.85
N LEU A 154 2.33 1.63 8.67
CA LEU A 154 1.12 1.22 7.96
C LEU A 154 1.44 1.12 6.47
N TYR A 155 1.45 -0.11 5.95
CA TYR A 155 1.64 -0.34 4.52
C TYR A 155 0.53 0.35 3.72
N SER A 156 0.92 1.08 2.68
CA SER A 156 0.02 1.88 1.86
C SER A 156 0.54 1.99 0.43
N THR A 157 -0.31 1.68 -0.56
CA THR A 157 -0.05 2.01 -1.97
C THR A 157 -0.21 3.52 -2.22
N HIS A 158 -1.20 4.16 -1.59
CA HIS A 158 -1.49 5.60 -1.75
C HIS A 158 -0.31 6.48 -1.31
N ALA A 159 0.41 6.08 -0.25
CA ALA A 159 1.68 6.71 0.11
C ALA A 159 2.72 6.62 -1.04
N PHE A 160 2.79 5.51 -1.76
CA PHE A 160 3.66 5.38 -2.93
C PHE A 160 3.14 6.15 -4.16
N THR A 161 1.83 6.37 -4.30
CA THR A 161 1.28 7.31 -5.30
C THR A 161 1.81 8.73 -5.05
N LEU A 162 1.81 9.18 -3.79
CA LEU A 162 2.41 10.45 -3.38
C LEU A 162 3.94 10.49 -3.62
N LEU A 163 4.64 9.38 -3.41
CA LEU A 163 6.06 9.27 -3.75
C LEU A 163 6.31 9.44 -5.25
N SER A 164 5.52 8.79 -6.12
CA SER A 164 5.66 8.95 -7.58
C SER A 164 5.38 10.39 -8.03
N ALA A 165 4.43 11.10 -7.41
CA ALA A 165 4.21 12.52 -7.68
C ALA A 165 5.42 13.38 -7.25
N ALA A 166 6.05 13.08 -6.11
CA ALA A 166 7.25 13.78 -5.68
C ALA A 166 8.47 13.49 -6.58
N VAL A 167 8.62 12.26 -7.06
CA VAL A 167 9.66 11.86 -8.04
C VAL A 167 9.46 12.58 -9.38
N GLU A 168 8.24 12.62 -9.91
CA GLU A 168 7.86 13.34 -11.13
C GLU A 168 8.22 14.84 -11.05
N ARG A 169 7.81 15.50 -9.95
CA ARG A 169 8.04 16.93 -9.73
C ARG A 169 9.51 17.26 -9.43
N ALA A 170 10.25 16.37 -8.76
CA ALA A 170 11.70 16.55 -8.51
C ALA A 170 12.58 16.25 -9.74
N ALA A 171 12.13 15.37 -10.65
CA ALA A 171 12.82 15.07 -11.90
C ALA A 171 12.53 16.09 -13.02
N GLY A 172 11.38 16.76 -12.98
CA GLY A 172 10.89 17.60 -14.07
C GLY A 172 10.45 16.81 -15.31
N GLN A 173 10.09 15.53 -15.12
CA GLN A 173 9.71 14.56 -16.16
C GLN A 173 8.54 13.71 -15.63
N ARG A 174 7.66 13.20 -16.52
CA ARG A 174 6.54 12.35 -16.09
C ARG A 174 7.08 11.12 -15.36
N PHE A 175 6.38 10.64 -14.34
CA PHE A 175 6.86 9.53 -13.52
C PHE A 175 7.27 8.29 -14.33
N LEU A 176 6.47 7.92 -15.34
CA LEU A 176 6.77 6.77 -16.20
C LEU A 176 8.02 6.98 -17.07
N ASP A 177 8.31 8.20 -17.50
CA ASP A 177 9.52 8.51 -18.28
C ASP A 177 10.77 8.33 -17.40
N VAL A 178 10.73 8.81 -16.14
CA VAL A 178 11.80 8.61 -15.15
C VAL A 178 12.06 7.12 -14.91
N MET A 179 10.99 6.34 -14.71
CA MET A 179 11.10 4.90 -14.48
C MET A 179 11.64 4.15 -15.71
N MET A 180 11.16 4.47 -16.92
CA MET A 180 11.62 3.83 -18.15
C MET A 180 13.08 4.20 -18.48
N ASN A 181 13.50 5.44 -18.25
CA ASN A 181 14.90 5.86 -18.42
C ASN A 181 15.82 5.05 -17.49
N MET A 182 15.45 4.92 -16.20
CA MET A 182 16.18 4.09 -15.25
C MET A 182 16.20 2.60 -15.66
N PHE A 183 15.10 2.06 -16.18
CA PHE A 183 15.05 0.68 -16.68
C PHE A 183 15.94 0.47 -17.91
N HIS A 184 16.00 1.42 -18.85
CA HIS A 184 16.89 1.35 -20.00
C HIS A 184 18.37 1.38 -19.59
N GLU A 185 18.76 2.28 -18.67
CA GLU A 185 20.13 2.33 -18.12
C GLU A 185 20.53 1.02 -17.41
N LEU A 186 19.60 0.38 -16.69
CA LEU A 186 19.80 -0.89 -16.00
C LEU A 186 19.69 -2.12 -16.93
N GLY A 187 19.52 -1.94 -18.24
CA GLY A 187 19.36 -3.03 -19.21
C GLY A 187 18.04 -3.83 -19.06
N MET A 188 17.07 -3.30 -18.32
CA MET A 188 15.77 -3.94 -18.02
C MET A 188 14.77 -3.81 -19.18
N LEU A 189 15.21 -4.04 -20.42
CA LEU A 189 14.52 -3.74 -21.70
C LEU A 189 13.17 -4.46 -21.92
N HIS A 190 12.75 -5.33 -21.00
CA HIS A 190 11.46 -6.03 -21.01
C HIS A 190 10.59 -5.71 -19.76
N THR A 191 10.96 -4.68 -18.99
CA THR A 191 10.16 -4.13 -17.90
C THR A 191 9.45 -2.88 -18.42
N VAL A 192 8.11 -2.92 -18.43
CA VAL A 192 7.24 -1.86 -18.97
C VAL A 192 6.08 -1.58 -17.99
N PRO A 193 5.44 -0.40 -18.07
CA PRO A 193 4.15 -0.19 -17.40
C PRO A 193 3.11 -1.22 -17.85
N ASP A 194 2.09 -1.40 -17.02
CA ASP A 194 0.97 -2.31 -17.24
C ASP A 194 -0.31 -1.49 -17.42
N GLU A 195 -0.55 -1.06 -18.65
CA GLU A 195 -1.75 -0.33 -19.06
C GLU A 195 -2.89 -1.32 -19.37
N ASN A 196 -4.15 -0.86 -19.26
CA ASN A 196 -5.31 -1.75 -19.40
C ASN A 196 -5.62 -2.14 -20.86
N ASP A 197 -5.29 -1.29 -21.83
CA ASP A 197 -5.66 -1.45 -23.24
C ASP A 197 -4.63 -2.22 -24.10
N PRO A 198 -3.30 -1.92 -24.06
CA PRO A 198 -2.34 -2.57 -24.93
C PRO A 198 -1.97 -3.99 -24.45
N ILE A 199 -2.14 -4.98 -25.34
CA ILE A 199 -1.68 -6.35 -25.08
C ILE A 199 -0.14 -6.39 -25.06
N VAL A 200 0.44 -6.55 -23.87
CA VAL A 200 1.89 -6.78 -23.72
C VAL A 200 2.24 -8.19 -24.21
N TYR A 201 2.65 -8.28 -25.47
CA TYR A 201 3.13 -9.53 -26.10
C TYR A 201 4.29 -10.15 -25.32
N HIS A 202 4.37 -11.49 -25.35
CA HIS A 202 5.38 -12.29 -24.63
C HIS A 202 5.46 -12.04 -23.10
N ARG A 203 4.45 -11.38 -22.51
CA ARG A 203 4.27 -11.27 -21.05
C ARG A 203 4.40 -12.66 -20.41
N SER A 204 5.44 -12.82 -19.58
CA SER A 204 5.61 -13.99 -18.72
C SER A 204 4.35 -14.23 -17.88
N ARG A 205 3.94 -15.48 -17.78
CA ARG A 205 2.77 -15.91 -17.02
C ARG A 205 3.12 -15.95 -15.53
#